data_AF-A0AAW8TPE5-F1
#
_entry.id   AF-A0AAW8TPE5-F1
#
_cell.length_a   1.000
_cell.length_b   1.000
_cell.length_c   1.000
_cell.angle_alpha   90.00
_cell.angle_beta   90.00
_cell.angle_gamma   90.00
#
_symmetry.space_group_name_H-M   'P 1'
#
loop_
_entity.id
_entity.type
_entity.pdbx_description
1 polymer ?
#
loop_
_entity_poly.entity_id
_entity_poly.type
_entity_poly.pdbx_seq_one_letter_code
_entity_poly.pdbx_strand_id
1 'polypeptide(L)' 'MVTYPNSGETYDGTTQTWHHSHEEEGSLVEQSLHWIHLGAQIVGGCCRTRPAEIAALAQAVRKQNE' A
#
# COMPACT_ATOMS: atom_id res chain seq x y z
N MET A 1 -3.51 -15.03 0.25
CA MET A 1 -2.26 -14.22 0.19
C MET A 1 -2.44 -12.95 0.99
N VAL A 2 -1.37 -12.46 1.62
CA VAL A 2 -1.33 -11.20 2.40
C VAL A 2 -0.38 -10.23 1.71
N THR A 3 -0.80 -8.97 1.50
CA THR A 3 0.05 -7.92 0.92
C THR A 3 0.03 -6.66 1.78
N TYR A 4 1.18 -6.06 2.04
CA TYR A 4 1.29 -4.85 2.84
C TYR A 4 2.55 -4.05 2.44
N PRO A 5 2.46 -3.16 1.43
CA PRO A 5 3.62 -2.41 0.96
C PRO A 5 3.96 -1.24 1.91
N ASN A 6 5.13 -0.64 1.70
CA ASN A 6 5.47 0.66 2.27
C ASN A 6 4.63 1.77 1.62
N SER A 7 4.66 2.99 2.18
CA SER A 7 3.88 4.15 1.68
C SER A 7 4.36 4.73 0.34
N GLY A 8 4.92 3.92 -0.56
CA GLY A 8 5.60 4.38 -1.78
C GLY A 8 6.98 4.99 -1.51
N GLU A 9 7.59 4.65 -0.36
CA GLU A 9 8.98 4.98 -0.05
C GLU A 9 9.83 3.70 -0.08
N THR A 10 11.00 3.80 -0.69
CA THR A 10 12.01 2.73 -0.71
C THR A 10 13.09 3.04 0.32
N TYR A 11 13.45 2.01 1.10
CA TYR A 11 14.54 2.10 2.06
C TYR A 11 15.86 1.74 1.37
N ASP A 12 16.84 2.64 1.40
CA ASP A 12 18.21 2.34 1.00
C ASP A 12 19.00 1.83 2.22
N GLY A 13 19.34 0.54 2.20
CA GLY A 13 20.11 -0.10 3.27
C GLY A 13 21.58 0.35 3.36
N THR A 14 22.13 0.97 2.30
CA THR A 14 23.52 1.45 2.25
C THR A 14 23.65 2.78 2.97
N THR A 15 22.78 3.73 2.63
CA THR A 15 22.75 5.07 3.22
C THR A 15 21.90 5.15 4.48
N GLN A 16 21.12 4.09 4.76
CA GLN A 16 20.17 3.99 5.85
C GLN A 16 19.06 5.06 5.80
N THR A 17 18.74 5.56 4.61
CA THR A 17 17.73 6.60 4.39
C THR A 17 16.51 6.11 3.61
N TRP A 18 15.41 6.85 3.76
CA TRP A 18 14.20 6.64 2.96
C TRP A 18 14.22 7.58 1.76
N HIS A 19 13.84 7.06 0.61
CA HIS A 19 13.65 7.82 -0.61
C HIS A 19 12.21 7.63 -1.06
N HIS A 20 11.56 8.70 -1.50
CA HIS A 20 10.31 8.52 -2.26
C HIS A 20 10.65 7.71 -3.51
N SER A 21 9.93 6.60 -3.69
CA SER A 21 9.90 5.93 -4.98
C SER A 21 9.44 6.94 -6.02
N HIS A 22 9.93 6.81 -7.27
CA HIS A 22 9.45 7.65 -8.36
C HIS A 22 7.92 7.62 -8.43
N GLU A 23 7.32 8.72 -8.88
CA GLU A 23 5.86 9.00 -8.96
C GLU A 23 4.99 7.92 -9.63
N GLU A 24 5.61 6.85 -10.17
CA GLU A 24 4.97 5.72 -10.86
C GLU A 24 4.41 4.65 -9.92
N GLU A 25 4.81 4.60 -8.64
CA GLU A 25 4.21 3.69 -7.66
C GLU A 25 2.87 4.26 -7.17
N GLY A 26 1.77 3.73 -7.70
CA GLY A 26 0.40 4.13 -7.31
C GLY A 26 0.16 4.07 -5.80
N SER A 27 -0.88 4.76 -5.33
CA SER A 27 -1.22 4.82 -3.90
C SER A 27 -1.43 3.43 -3.27
N LEU A 28 -1.34 3.37 -1.94
CA LEU A 28 -1.65 2.15 -1.17
C LEU A 28 -3.00 1.53 -1.57
N VAL A 29 -3.99 2.37 -1.86
CA VAL A 29 -5.33 1.97 -2.30
C VAL A 29 -5.27 1.30 -3.66
N GLU A 30 -4.66 1.95 -4.66
CA GLU A 30 -4.59 1.44 -6.04
C GLU A 30 -3.86 0.10 -6.10
N GLN A 31 -2.71 0.00 -5.44
CA GLN A 31 -1.94 -1.25 -5.39
C GLN A 31 -2.74 -2.36 -4.68
N SER A 32 -3.39 -2.04 -3.56
CA SER A 32 -4.19 -3.02 -2.81
C SER A 32 -5.39 -3.54 -3.61
N LEU A 33 -6.11 -2.67 -4.31
CA LEU A 33 -7.23 -3.08 -5.17
C LEU A 33 -6.74 -3.97 -6.32
N HIS A 34 -5.57 -3.65 -6.90
CA HIS A 34 -4.94 -4.50 -7.90
C HIS A 34 -4.59 -5.89 -7.35
N TRP A 35 -3.96 -5.97 -6.18
CA TRP A 35 -3.64 -7.28 -5.57
C TRP A 35 -4.86 -8.06 -5.14
N ILE A 36 -5.94 -7.40 -4.70
CA ILE A 36 -7.23 -8.06 -4.43
C ILE A 36 -7.76 -8.70 -5.71
N HIS A 37 -7.69 -8.00 -6.85
CA HIS A 37 -8.08 -8.58 -8.14
C HIS A 37 -7.23 -9.79 -8.54
N LEU A 38 -5.97 -9.83 -8.10
CA LEU A 38 -5.06 -10.98 -8.27
C LEU A 38 -5.23 -12.07 -7.20
N GLY A 39 -6.18 -11.93 -6.26
CA GLY A 39 -6.50 -12.95 -5.24
C GLY A 39 -5.89 -12.73 -3.85
N ALA A 40 -5.38 -11.54 -3.55
CA ALA A 40 -5.05 -11.17 -2.17
C ALA A 40 -6.32 -11.16 -1.31
N GLN A 41 -6.24 -11.75 -0.11
CA GLN A 41 -7.37 -11.85 0.82
C GLN A 41 -7.20 -10.93 2.04
N ILE A 42 -5.96 -10.50 2.29
CA ILE A 42 -5.63 -9.57 3.36
C ILE A 42 -4.70 -8.52 2.77
N VAL A 43 -5.09 -7.26 2.90
CA VAL A 43 -4.32 -6.10 2.44
C VAL A 43 -4.11 -5.12 3.61
N GLY A 44 -2.98 -4.43 3.62
CA GLY A 44 -2.63 -3.48 4.67
C GLY A 44 -1.43 -2.62 4.28
N GLY A 45 -0.77 -2.01 5.25
CA GLY A 45 0.42 -1.19 5.07
C GLY A 45 1.57 -1.62 5.98
N CYS A 46 2.80 -1.36 5.54
CA CYS A 46 4.02 -1.62 6.31
C CYS A 46 4.66 -0.30 6.78
N CYS A 47 5.97 -0.14 6.57
CA CYS A 47 6.70 1.04 6.97
C CYS A 47 6.11 2.30 6.33
N ARG A 48 6.06 3.36 7.15
CA ARG A 48 5.70 4.72 6.74
C ARG A 48 4.25 4.91 6.29
N THR A 49 3.45 3.83 6.24
CA THR A 49 2.00 3.94 6.09
C THR A 49 1.37 4.56 7.33
N ARG A 50 0.40 5.44 7.12
CA ARG A 50 -0.24 6.26 8.15
C ARG A 50 -1.70 5.83 8.36
N PRO A 51 -2.29 6.12 9.52
CA PRO A 51 -3.70 5.81 9.79
C PRO A 51 -4.68 6.33 8.72
N ALA A 52 -4.40 7.49 8.12
CA ALA A 52 -5.21 8.05 7.06
C ALA A 52 -5.23 7.18 5.79
N GLU A 53 -4.10 6.58 5.43
CA GLU A 53 -3.99 5.69 4.26
C GLU A 53 -4.72 4.36 4.51
N ILE A 54 -4.63 3.82 5.73
CA ILE A 54 -5.40 2.62 6.13
C ILE A 54 -6.90 2.91 6.12
N ALA A 55 -7.33 4.10 6.57
CA ALA A 55 -8.74 4.49 6.52
C ALA A 55 -9.25 4.59 5.07
N ALA A 56 -8.47 5.19 4.18
CA ALA A 56 -8.79 5.27 2.75
C ALA A 56 -8.86 3.87 2.11
N LEU A 57 -7.92 2.98 2.42
CA LEU A 57 -7.91 1.59 1.97
C LEU A 57 -9.16 0.84 2.44
N ALA A 58 -9.50 0.92 3.73
CA ALA A 58 -10.68 0.26 4.28
C ALA A 58 -11.97 0.75 3.61
N GLN A 59 -12.08 2.05 3.31
CA GLN A 59 -13.23 2.60 2.60
C GLN A 59 -13.31 2.08 1.16
N ALA A 60 -12.20 2.03 0.44
CA ALA A 60 -12.15 1.54 -0.94
C ALA A 60 -12.51 0.05 -1.04
N VAL A 61 -11.95 -0.78 -0.16
CA VAL A 61 -12.23 -2.23 -0.13
C VAL A 61 -13.70 -2.50 0.21
N ARG A 62 -14.32 -1.73 1.11
CA ARG A 62 -15.75 -1.87 1.39
C ARG A 62 -16.62 -1.59 0.16
N LYS A 63 -16.35 -0.50 -0.56
CA LYS A 63 -17.08 -0.12 -1.78
C LYS A 63 -16.96 -1.15 -2.91
N GLN A 64 -15.85 -1.89 -2.98
CA GLN A 64 -15.66 -2.92 -4.02
C GLN A 64 -16.51 -4.18 -3.78
N ASN A 65 -16.94 -4.42 -2.54
CA ASN A 65 -17.71 -5.59 -2.15
C ASN A 65 -19.24 -5.32 -2.09
N GLU A 66 -19.67 -4.11 -2.42
CA GLU A 66 -21.07 -3.72 -2.60
C GLU A 66 -21.52 -4.00 -4.04
#